data_AF-A0A6A7LLM6-F1
#
_entry.id   AF-A0A6A7LLM6-F1
#
_cell.length_a   1.000
_cell.length_b   1.000
_cell.length_c   1.000
_cell.angle_alpha   90.00
_cell.angle_beta   90.00
_cell.angle_gamma   90.00
#
_symmetry.space_group_name_H-M   'P 1'
#
loop_
_entity.id
_entity.type
_entity.pdbx_description
1 polymer ?
#
loop_
_entity_poly.entity_id
_entity_poly.type
_entity_poly.pdbx_seq_one_letter_code
_entity_poly.pdbx_strand_id
1 'polypeptide(L)'
;MTTSSAGRVGKCDDQCLNHDRTALVQAEMQRQRVGALVLSDGVFRRYVLNLDVPGAKLLVPVAGDPLVFVRPRDEGYVKAWHPQVRPPLGPIPVDDRLLT
;
A
#
# COMPACT_ATOMS: atom_id res chain seq x y z
N MET A 1 6.15 -46.27 -5.07
CA MET A 1 6.83 -45.06 -5.57
C MET A 1 5.79 -43.96 -5.70
N THR A 2 5.79 -43.02 -4.77
CA THR A 2 5.01 -41.77 -4.86
C THR A 2 5.92 -40.70 -4.30
N THR A 3 6.70 -40.10 -5.19
CA THR A 3 7.57 -38.96 -4.86
C THR A 3 6.66 -37.76 -4.62
N SER A 4 6.35 -37.52 -3.35
CA SER A 4 5.82 -36.24 -2.88
C SER A 4 6.85 -35.17 -3.23
N SER A 5 6.58 -34.40 -4.29
CA SER A 5 7.31 -33.17 -4.58
C SER A 5 6.92 -32.16 -3.50
N ALA A 6 7.57 -32.26 -2.34
CA ALA A 6 7.71 -31.16 -1.41
C ALA A 6 8.50 -30.07 -2.15
N GLY A 7 7.78 -29.31 -2.97
CA GLY A 7 8.27 -28.09 -3.57
C GLY A 7 8.80 -27.23 -2.45
N ARG A 8 10.04 -26.78 -2.59
CA ARG A 8 10.69 -25.87 -1.64
C ARG A 8 9.71 -24.77 -1.32
N VAL A 9 9.16 -24.77 -0.10
CA VAL A 9 8.48 -23.60 0.43
C VAL A 9 9.59 -22.59 0.62
N GLY A 10 9.91 -21.87 -0.45
CA GLY A 10 10.78 -20.71 -0.40
C GLY A 10 10.22 -19.84 0.71
N LYS A 11 11.08 -19.47 1.66
CA LYS A 11 10.71 -18.66 2.81
C LYS A 11 10.24 -17.30 2.29
N CYS A 12 8.95 -17.20 1.94
CA CYS A 12 8.32 -15.98 1.46
C CYS A 12 8.23 -15.06 2.67
N ASP A 13 9.09 -14.05 2.66
CA ASP A 13 9.16 -13.03 3.70
C ASP A 13 7.93 -12.11 3.64
N ASP A 14 7.73 -11.28 4.65
CA ASP A 14 6.57 -10.39 4.74
C ASP A 14 6.41 -9.48 3.49
N GLN A 15 7.52 -9.09 2.86
CA GLN A 15 7.52 -8.32 1.61
C GLN A 15 6.89 -9.08 0.44
N CYS A 16 7.17 -10.39 0.34
CA CYS A 16 6.65 -11.25 -0.71
C CYS A 16 5.12 -11.41 -0.55
N LEU A 17 4.63 -11.61 0.67
CA LEU A 17 3.20 -11.66 0.96
C LEU A 17 2.48 -10.34 0.67
N ASN A 18 3.10 -9.20 0.99
CA ASN A 18 2.53 -7.88 0.71
C ASN A 18 2.42 -7.61 -0.79
N HIS A 19 3.43 -7.99 -1.55
CA HIS A 19 3.42 -7.87 -3.00
C HIS A 19 2.29 -8.70 -3.62
N ASP A 20 2.14 -9.96 -3.23
CA ASP A 20 1.09 -10.84 -3.75
C ASP A 20 -0.32 -10.34 -3.41
N ARG A 21 -0.55 -9.88 -2.17
CA ARG A 21 -1.84 -9.31 -1.77
C ARG A 21 -2.17 -8.04 -2.53
N THR A 22 -1.18 -7.17 -2.73
CA THR A 22 -1.35 -5.95 -3.52
C THR A 22 -1.69 -6.28 -4.97
N ALA A 23 -1.00 -7.26 -5.56
CA ALA A 23 -1.26 -7.71 -6.92
C ALA A 23 -2.68 -8.27 -7.09
N LEU A 24 -3.19 -9.02 -6.11
CA LEU A 24 -4.58 -9.51 -6.13
C LEU A 24 -5.60 -8.37 -6.11
N VAL A 25 -5.39 -7.37 -5.24
CA VAL A 25 -6.27 -6.19 -5.17
C VAL A 25 -6.23 -5.41 -6.47
N GLN A 26 -5.04 -5.19 -7.04
CA GLN A 26 -4.86 -4.47 -8.30
C GLN A 26 -5.49 -5.21 -9.49
N ALA A 27 -5.37 -6.54 -9.54
CA ALA A 27 -6.01 -7.35 -10.57
C ALA A 27 -7.55 -7.22 -10.52
N GLU A 28 -8.10 -7.20 -9.31
CA GLU A 28 -9.55 -6.99 -9.13
C GLU A 28 -9.98 -5.57 -9.47
N MET A 29 -9.18 -4.56 -9.13
CA MET A 29 -9.39 -3.17 -9.55
C MET A 29 -9.40 -3.04 -11.08
N GLN A 30 -8.49 -3.71 -11.79
CA GLN A 30 -8.46 -3.72 -13.25
C GLN A 30 -9.73 -4.34 -13.84
N ARG A 31 -10.19 -5.48 -13.28
CA ARG A 31 -11.45 -6.13 -13.70
C ARG A 31 -12.65 -5.22 -13.53
N GLN A 32 -12.70 -4.45 -12.45
CA GLN A 32 -13.78 -3.53 -12.13
C GLN A 32 -13.60 -2.13 -12.75
N ARG A 33 -12.53 -1.90 -13.52
CA ARG A 33 -12.17 -0.60 -14.12
C ARG A 33 -12.03 0.53 -13.09
N VAL A 34 -11.48 0.19 -11.92
CA VAL A 34 -11.19 1.13 -10.83
C VAL A 34 -9.74 1.62 -10.96
N GLY A 35 -9.55 2.93 -11.14
CA GLY A 35 -8.20 3.52 -11.29
C GLY A 35 -7.42 3.66 -9.98
N ALA A 36 -8.13 3.83 -8.86
CA ALA A 36 -7.53 3.94 -7.53
C ALA A 36 -8.54 3.56 -6.44
N LEU A 37 -8.04 3.00 -5.34
CA LEU A 37 -8.83 2.57 -4.20
C LEU A 37 -8.33 3.28 -2.94
N VAL A 38 -9.22 3.97 -2.23
CA VAL A 38 -8.92 4.62 -0.95
C VAL A 38 -9.45 3.73 0.17
N LEU A 39 -8.53 3.22 0.99
CA LEU A 39 -8.83 2.39 2.15
C LEU A 39 -8.63 3.20 3.42
N SER A 40 -9.72 3.44 4.15
CA SER A 40 -9.74 4.13 5.44
C SER A 40 -9.87 3.20 6.64
N ASP A 41 -10.35 1.97 6.44
CA ASP A 41 -10.51 0.98 7.51
C ASP A 41 -9.17 0.31 7.87
N GLY A 42 -8.94 -0.01 9.15
CA GLY A 42 -7.75 -0.72 9.61
C GLY A 42 -7.60 -2.13 9.04
N VAL A 43 -8.70 -2.88 8.86
CA VAL A 43 -8.60 -4.28 8.39
C VAL A 43 -8.09 -4.35 6.95
N PHE A 44 -8.64 -3.52 6.06
CA PHE A 44 -8.23 -3.50 4.65
C PHE A 44 -6.81 -2.96 4.47
N ARG A 45 -6.41 -1.96 5.26
CA ARG A 45 -5.03 -1.42 5.25
C ARG A 45 -4.01 -2.47 5.67
N ARG A 46 -4.31 -3.21 6.75
CA ARG A 46 -3.46 -4.29 7.23
C ARG A 46 -3.37 -5.45 6.25
N TYR A 47 -4.44 -5.75 5.52
CA TYR A 47 -4.36 -6.79 4.48
C TYR A 47 -3.37 -6.41 3.37
N VAL A 48 -3.45 -5.20 2.83
CA VAL A 48 -2.63 -4.76 1.68
C VAL A 48 -1.18 -4.51 2.07
N LEU A 49 -0.94 -3.78 3.16
CA LEU A 49 0.41 -3.34 3.53
C LEU A 49 1.01 -4.10 4.72
N ASN A 50 0.23 -4.89 5.44
CA ASN A 50 0.62 -5.51 6.71
C ASN A 50 1.18 -4.50 7.73
N LEU A 51 0.74 -3.25 7.64
CA LEU A 51 1.10 -2.16 8.54
C LEU A 51 -0.12 -1.73 9.34
N ASP A 52 0.04 -1.61 10.65
CA ASP A 52 -0.97 -1.03 11.53
C ASP A 52 -0.58 0.42 11.86
N VAL A 53 -1.15 1.36 11.12
CA VAL A 53 -0.97 2.79 11.36
C VAL A 53 -2.32 3.41 11.73
N PRO A 54 -2.55 3.76 13.01
CA PRO A 54 -3.78 4.41 13.44
C PRO A 54 -4.02 5.71 12.67
N GLY A 55 -5.26 5.94 12.22
CA GLY A 55 -5.65 7.20 11.58
C GLY A 55 -5.07 7.48 10.18
N ALA A 56 -4.29 6.57 9.60
CA ALA A 56 -3.78 6.68 8.24
C ALA A 56 -4.84 6.38 7.16
N LYS A 57 -4.66 6.90 5.96
CA LYS A 57 -5.39 6.48 4.76
C LYS A 57 -4.43 5.78 3.81
N LEU A 58 -4.89 4.72 3.16
CA LEU A 58 -4.11 4.03 2.14
C LEU A 58 -4.74 4.29 0.78
N LEU A 59 -3.91 4.68 -0.19
CA LEU A 59 -4.28 4.79 -1.59
C LEU A 59 -3.58 3.67 -2.36
N VAL A 60 -4.37 2.76 -2.94
CA VAL A 60 -3.86 1.70 -3.81
C VAL A 60 -4.11 2.12 -5.26
N PRO A 61 -3.08 2.45 -6.04
CA PRO A 61 -3.24 2.70 -7.47
C PRO A 61 -3.46 1.37 -8.22
N VAL A 62 -4.07 1.44 -9.41
CA VAL A 62 -4.28 0.25 -10.27
C VAL A 62 -2.96 -0.40 -10.74
N ALA A 63 -1.86 0.36 -10.69
CA ALA A 63 -0.50 -0.10 -10.94
C ALA A 63 0.49 0.70 -10.09
N GLY A 64 1.56 0.05 -9.64
CA GLY A 64 2.60 0.66 -8.81
C GLY A 64 2.37 0.46 -7.31
N ASP A 65 3.18 1.15 -6.51
CA ASP A 65 3.21 0.93 -5.05
C ASP A 65 2.06 1.65 -4.33
N PRO A 66 1.44 1.02 -3.32
CA PRO A 66 0.46 1.68 -2.46
C PRO A 66 1.07 2.85 -1.67
N LEU A 67 0.28 3.90 -1.51
CA LEU A 67 0.68 5.13 -0.82
C LEU A 67 -0.04 5.25 0.53
N VAL A 68 0.71 5.42 1.62
CA VAL A 68 0.17 5.66 2.95
C VAL A 68 0.19 7.14 3.27
N PHE A 69 -0.97 7.68 3.59
CA PHE A 69 -1.14 9.04 4.10
C PHE A 69 -1.31 8.98 5.61
N VAL A 70 -0.42 9.65 6.33
CA VAL A 70 -0.47 9.79 7.78
C VAL A 70 -0.80 11.22 8.16
N ARG A 71 -1.38 11.43 9.35
CA ARG A 71 -1.58 12.80 9.86
C ARG A 71 -0.22 13.38 10.24
N PRO A 72 0.00 14.70 10.09
CA PRO A 72 1.28 15.32 10.46
C PRO A 72 1.75 15.01 11.89
N ARG A 73 0.80 14.94 12.85
CA ARG A 73 1.11 14.60 14.25
C ARG A 73 1.59 13.16 14.45
N ASP A 74 1.22 12.24 13.57
CA ASP A 74 1.53 10.81 13.68
C ASP A 74 2.84 10.48 12.93
N GLU A 75 3.36 11.42 12.12
CA GLU A 75 4.53 11.24 11.26
C GLU A 75 5.80 10.85 12.03
N GLY A 76 6.06 11.48 13.17
CA GLY A 76 7.26 11.21 13.97
C GLY A 76 7.31 9.78 14.51
N TYR A 77 6.18 9.29 15.02
CA TYR A 77 6.04 7.89 15.45
C TYR A 77 6.15 6.93 14.27
N VAL A 78 5.44 7.21 13.17
CA VAL A 78 5.45 6.32 12.00
C VAL A 78 6.84 6.21 11.39
N LYS A 79 7.60 7.31 11.28
CA LYS A 79 9.00 7.27 10.79
C LYS A 79 9.93 6.47 11.69
N ALA A 80 9.70 6.47 13.00
CA ALA A 80 10.52 5.70 13.94
C ALA A 80 10.33 4.18 13.80
N TRP A 81 9.13 3.73 13.42
CA TRP A 81 8.79 2.30 13.32
C TRP A 81 8.72 1.78 11.87
N HIS A 82 8.53 2.68 10.90
CA HIS A 82 8.34 2.38 9.48
C HIS A 82 9.15 3.37 8.62
N PRO A 83 10.48 3.22 8.51
CA PRO A 83 11.36 4.17 7.82
C PRO A 83 11.05 4.34 6.32
N GLN A 84 10.33 3.39 5.72
CA GLN A 84 9.89 3.43 4.32
C GLN A 84 8.73 4.41 4.05
N VAL A 85 8.13 5.01 5.09
CA VAL A 85 6.98 5.92 4.93
C VAL A 85 7.45 7.30 4.48
N ARG A 86 6.93 7.76 3.34
CA ARG A 86 7.18 9.10 2.80
C ARG A 86 6.32 10.13 3.55
N PRO A 87 6.82 11.38 3.72
CA PRO A 87 6.02 12.44 4.31
C PRO A 87 4.74 12.69 3.47
N PRO A 88 3.67 13.21 4.10
CA PRO A 88 2.47 13.58 3.36
C PRO A 88 2.82 14.51 2.20
N LEU A 89 2.11 14.36 1.07
CA LEU A 89 2.20 15.33 -0.02
C LEU A 89 1.93 16.71 0.57
N GLY A 90 2.91 17.59 0.51
CA GLY A 90 2.74 19.00 0.84
C GLY A 90 1.68 19.63 -0.07
N PRO A 91 1.34 20.91 0.14
CA PRO A 91 0.47 21.63 -0.80
C PRO A 91 0.98 21.40 -2.22
N ILE A 92 0.12 20.84 -3.08
CA ILE A 92 0.42 20.69 -4.50
C ILE A 92 0.65 22.12 -5.01
N PRO A 93 1.83 22.45 -5.56
CA PRO A 93 2.06 23.75 -6.15
C PRO A 93 1.02 23.94 -7.24
N VAL A 94 0.11 24.88 -7.05
CA VAL A 94 -0.83 25.26 -8.10
C VAL A 94 0.00 26.10 -9.07
N ASP A 95 0.26 25.57 -10.26
CA ASP A 95 0.91 26.34 -11.31
C ASP A 95 -0.12 27.31 -11.88
N ASP A 96 -0.12 28.55 -11.38
CA ASP A 96 -1.03 29.63 -11.79
C ASP A 96 -0.98 29.92 -13.31
N ARG A 97 -0.02 29.34 -14.03
CA ARG A 97 0.13 29.46 -15.50
C ARG A 97 -0.84 28.61 -16.31
N LEU A 98 -1.64 27.74 -15.68
CA LEU A 98 -2.66 26.92 -16.35
C LEU A 98 -4.06 27.55 -16.34
N LEU A 99 -4.21 28.76 -15.80
CA LEU A 99 -5.48 29.48 -15.67
C LEU A 99 -5.62 30.70 -16.59
N THR A 100 -4.70 30.88 -17.55
CA THR A 100 -4.75 31.90 -18.60
C THR A 100 -4.68 31.24 -19.97
#